data_AF-A0A6G2DWX9-F1
#
_entry.id   AF-A0A6G2DWX9-F1
#
_cell.length_a   1.000
_cell.length_b   1.000
_cell.length_c   1.000
_cell.angle_alpha   90.00
_cell.angle_beta   90.00
_cell.angle_gamma   90.00
#
_symmetry.space_group_name_H-M   'P 1'
#
loop_
_entity.id
_entity.type
_entity.pdbx_description
1 polymer ?
#
loop_
_entity_poly.entity_id
_entity_poly.type
_entity_poly.pdbx_seq_one_letter_code
_entity_poly.pdbx_strand_id
1 'polypeptide(L)'
;MKEKDIQRATSQIVEDVLEKANLKQGDIFVLGLSSSEVIGGQIGKESSQEIGEIIVKTILDILGKKGIHLAVQGCEHVNRALVVER
;
A
#
# COMPACT_ATOMS: atom_id res chain seq x y z
N MET A 1 8.86 13.43 -7.88
CA MET A 1 9.53 12.41 -7.04
C MET A 1 9.93 11.24 -7.93
N LYS A 2 11.08 10.58 -7.73
CA LYS A 2 11.49 9.44 -8.57
C LYS A 2 10.86 8.15 -8.05
N GLU A 3 10.53 7.21 -8.93
CA GLU A 3 9.94 5.90 -8.58
C GLU A 3 10.71 5.16 -7.48
N LYS A 4 12.05 5.16 -7.58
CA LYS A 4 12.94 4.55 -6.57
C LYS A 4 12.79 5.17 -5.18
N ASP A 5 12.48 6.46 -5.09
CA ASP A 5 12.27 7.12 -3.80
C ASP A 5 10.97 6.64 -3.16
N ILE A 6 9.92 6.46 -3.96
CA ILE A 6 8.62 5.94 -3.50
C ILE A 6 8.76 4.50 -3.03
N GLN A 7 9.43 3.66 -3.81
CA GLN A 7 9.71 2.28 -3.42
C GLN A 7 10.47 2.23 -2.09
N ARG A 8 11.56 2.98 -1.97
CA ARG A 8 12.37 3.02 -0.74
C ARG A 8 11.57 3.51 0.48
N ALA A 9 10.83 4.60 0.32
CA ALA A 9 9.99 5.14 1.39
C ALA A 9 8.89 4.16 1.80
N THR A 10 8.27 3.48 0.82
CA THR A 10 7.25 2.45 1.05
C THR A 10 7.83 1.27 1.81
N SER A 11 9.00 0.76 1.39
CA SER A 11 9.67 -0.33 2.12
C SER A 11 9.97 0.05 3.56
N GLN A 12 10.54 1.23 3.78
CA GLN A 12 10.90 1.70 5.11
C GLN A 12 9.68 1.81 6.03
N ILE A 13 8.59 2.47 5.59
CA ILE A 13 7.40 2.63 6.45
C ILE A 13 6.70 1.30 6.73
N VAL A 14 6.68 0.38 5.77
CA VAL A 14 6.05 -0.93 5.95
C VAL A 14 6.85 -1.76 6.96
N GLU A 15 8.17 -1.81 6.84
CA GLU A 15 9.02 -2.52 7.80
C GLU A 15 8.87 -1.96 9.22
N ASP A 16 8.86 -0.63 9.37
CA ASP A 16 8.64 0.04 10.66
C ASP A 16 7.27 -0.30 11.27
N VAL A 17 6.22 -0.33 10.45
CA VAL A 17 4.86 -0.70 10.91
C VAL A 17 4.83 -2.17 11.33
N LEU A 18 5.43 -3.07 10.55
CA LEU A 18 5.46 -4.49 10.87
C LEU A 18 6.19 -4.79 12.16
N GLU A 19 7.29 -4.09 12.44
CA GLU A 19 8.03 -4.21 13.69
C GLU A 19 7.18 -3.78 14.89
N LYS A 20 6.48 -2.64 14.78
CA LYS A 20 5.69 -2.07 15.88
C LYS A 20 4.34 -2.76 16.10
N ALA A 21 3.68 -3.17 15.01
CA ALA A 21 2.35 -3.79 15.07
C ALA A 21 2.41 -5.26 15.50
N ASN A 22 3.59 -5.88 15.48
CA ASN A 22 3.82 -7.27 15.89
C ASN A 22 2.92 -8.27 15.12
N LEU A 23 2.64 -7.98 13.84
CA LEU A 23 1.81 -8.83 12.98
C LEU A 23 2.45 -10.22 12.79
N LYS A 24 1.59 -11.22 12.68
CA LYS A 24 1.93 -12.63 12.53
C LYS A 24 1.49 -13.15 11.17
N GLN A 25 2.03 -14.31 10.81
CA GLN A 25 1.56 -15.05 9.64
C GLN A 25 0.04 -15.25 9.72
N GLY A 26 -0.66 -15.00 8.62
CA GLY A 26 -2.12 -15.07 8.53
C GLY A 26 -2.85 -13.79 8.93
N ASP A 27 -2.18 -12.80 9.51
CA ASP A 27 -2.80 -11.49 9.77
C ASP A 27 -3.05 -10.72 8.46
N ILE A 28 -3.90 -9.70 8.55
CA ILE A 28 -4.25 -8.83 7.42
C ILE A 28 -3.65 -7.44 7.64
N PHE A 29 -2.86 -7.00 6.66
CA PHE A 29 -2.42 -5.61 6.52
C PHE A 29 -3.36 -4.89 5.54
N VAL A 30 -3.99 -3.81 6.00
CA VAL A 30 -4.93 -3.02 5.18
C VAL A 30 -4.24 -1.76 4.66
N LEU A 31 -4.15 -1.62 3.34
CA LEU A 31 -3.61 -0.46 2.65
C LEU A 31 -4.75 0.44 2.16
N GLY A 32 -4.85 1.64 2.74
CA GLY A 32 -5.58 2.76 2.15
C GLY A 32 -4.60 3.78 1.59
N LEU A 33 -4.76 4.19 0.33
CA LEU A 33 -3.89 5.21 -0.28
C LEU A 33 -4.63 6.12 -1.25
N SER A 34 -3.96 7.20 -1.60
CA SER A 34 -4.34 8.17 -2.63
C SER A 34 -3.10 8.47 -3.46
N SER A 35 -3.02 7.92 -4.68
CA SER A 35 -1.81 8.05 -5.50
C SER A 35 -1.55 9.49 -5.95
N SER A 36 -2.61 10.31 -6.07
CA SER A 36 -2.51 11.74 -6.33
C SER A 36 -1.83 12.51 -5.20
N GLU A 37 -2.09 12.16 -3.94
CA GLU A 37 -1.45 12.83 -2.79
C GLU A 37 0.01 12.44 -2.63
N VAL A 38 0.38 11.20 -3.00
CA VAL A 38 1.77 10.74 -2.95
C VAL A 38 2.68 11.61 -3.83
N ILE A 39 2.19 12.07 -4.98
CA ILE A 39 2.96 12.94 -5.89
C ILE A 39 2.82 14.44 -5.57
N GLY A 40 2.13 14.81 -4.48
CA GLY A 40 1.90 16.19 -4.06
C GLY A 40 0.69 16.87 -4.71
N GLY A 41 -0.18 16.09 -5.38
CA GLY A 41 -1.47 16.55 -5.89
C GLY A 41 -2.55 16.60 -4.81
N GLN A 42 -3.76 17.03 -5.20
CA GLN A 42 -4.95 17.00 -4.33
C GLN A 42 -5.75 15.70 -4.53
N ILE A 43 -6.45 15.23 -3.49
CA ILE A 43 -7.35 14.07 -3.57
C ILE A 43 -8.34 14.23 -4.73
N GLY A 44 -8.42 13.22 -5.60
CA GLY A 44 -9.44 13.13 -6.65
C GLY A 44 -9.06 13.72 -8.02
N LYS A 45 -7.82 14.18 -8.21
CA LYS A 45 -7.28 14.61 -9.52
C LYS A 45 -5.91 13.97 -9.76
N GLU A 46 -5.61 13.58 -10.99
CA GLU A 46 -4.27 13.09 -11.39
C GLU A 46 -3.84 11.80 -10.68
N SER A 47 -4.75 10.83 -10.51
CA SER A 47 -4.40 9.50 -10.02
C SER A 47 -3.35 8.85 -10.92
N SER A 48 -2.23 8.42 -10.33
CA SER A 48 -1.20 7.67 -11.06
C SER A 48 -1.31 6.18 -10.76
N GLN A 49 -1.63 5.40 -11.81
CA GLN A 49 -1.63 3.94 -11.74
C GLN A 49 -0.22 3.41 -11.47
N GLU A 50 0.79 3.96 -12.14
CA GLU A 50 2.20 3.59 -11.99
C GLU A 50 2.66 3.72 -10.53
N ILE A 51 2.31 4.82 -9.85
CA ILE A 51 2.62 4.99 -8.43
C ILE A 51 1.89 3.97 -7.55
N GLY A 52 0.62 3.69 -7.85
CA GLY A 52 -0.15 2.67 -7.17
C GLY A 52 0.49 1.28 -7.30
N GLU A 53 0.93 0.92 -8.51
CA GLU A 53 1.60 -0.36 -8.78
C GLU A 53 2.92 -0.50 -8.03
N ILE A 54 3.75 0.55 -8.00
CA ILE A 54 5.01 0.55 -7.25
C ILE A 54 4.75 0.31 -5.76
N ILE A 55 3.78 1.01 -5.17
CA ILE A 55 3.44 0.88 -3.75
C ILE A 55 2.90 -0.51 -3.44
N VAL A 56 1.88 -0.97 -4.18
CA VAL A 56 1.24 -2.26 -3.95
C VAL A 56 2.24 -3.41 -4.13
N LYS A 57 3.04 -3.39 -5.19
CA LYS A 57 4.05 -4.44 -5.44
C LYS A 57 5.09 -4.49 -4.32
N THR A 58 5.58 -3.33 -3.90
CA THR A 58 6.58 -3.25 -2.81
C THR A 58 6.02 -3.83 -1.51
N ILE A 59 4.77 -3.50 -1.16
CA ILE A 59 4.12 -4.02 0.04
C ILE A 59 3.91 -5.52 -0.09
N LEU A 60 3.38 -6.00 -1.23
CA LEU A 60 3.11 -7.41 -1.47
C LEU A 60 4.39 -8.27 -1.34
N ASP A 61 5.51 -7.80 -1.90
CA ASP A 61 6.81 -8.48 -1.82
C ASP A 61 7.34 -8.59 -0.37
N ILE A 62 7.06 -7.61 0.49
CA ILE A 62 7.47 -7.62 1.90
C ILE A 62 6.55 -8.54 2.72
N LEU A 63 5.24 -8.39 2.55
CA LEU A 63 4.23 -9.15 3.31
C LEU A 63 4.22 -10.63 2.94
N GLY A 64 4.38 -10.96 1.65
CA GLY A 64 4.42 -12.33 1.16
C GLY A 64 5.52 -13.17 1.80
N LYS A 65 6.71 -12.58 2.03
CA LYS A 65 7.83 -13.24 2.74
C LYS A 65 7.50 -13.58 4.20
N LYS A 66 6.54 -12.89 4.80
CA LYS A 66 6.09 -13.08 6.19
C LYS A 66 4.76 -13.85 6.28
N GLY A 67 4.16 -14.21 5.14
CA GLY A 67 2.85 -14.84 5.08
C GLY A 67 1.72 -13.97 5.63
N ILE A 68 1.84 -12.64 5.49
CA ILE A 68 0.81 -11.67 5.89
C ILE A 68 -0.03 -11.33 4.65
N HIS A 69 -1.35 -11.27 4.81
CA HIS A 69 -2.26 -10.94 3.72
C HIS A 69 -2.33 -9.42 3.50
N LEU A 70 -2.38 -9.01 2.23
CA LEU A 70 -2.64 -7.62 1.86
C LEU A 70 -4.12 -7.46 1.47
N ALA A 71 -4.77 -6.46 2.07
CA ALA A 71 -6.07 -5.95 1.64
C ALA A 71 -5.91 -4.50 1.17
N VAL A 72 -6.42 -4.16 -0.02
CA VAL A 72 -6.36 -2.80 -0.56
C VAL A 72 -7.74 -2.16 -0.50
N GLN A 73 -7.84 -1.03 0.19
CA GLN A 73 -9.10 -0.30 0.36
C GLN A 73 -9.43 0.53 -0.88
N GLY A 74 -10.61 0.32 -1.44
CA GLY A 74 -11.20 1.19 -2.45
C GLY A 74 -11.54 2.58 -1.90
N CYS A 75 -11.85 3.50 -2.81
CA CYS A 75 -12.32 4.83 -2.44
C CYS A 75 -13.75 4.81 -1.89
N GLU A 76 -14.22 5.97 -1.43
CA GLU A 76 -15.57 6.18 -0.90
C GLU A 76 -16.69 5.80 -1.87
N HIS A 77 -16.47 5.92 -3.18
CA HIS A 77 -17.46 5.58 -4.22
C HIS A 77 -17.77 4.09 -4.32
N VAL A 78 -16.84 3.24 -3.86
CA VAL A 78 -17.03 1.78 -3.75
C VAL A 78 -17.21 1.34 -2.30
N ASN A 79 -17.74 2.24 -1.46
CA ASN A 79 -18.02 2.00 -0.04
C ASN A 79 -16.80 1.49 0.74
N ARG A 80 -15.59 1.90 0.34
CA ARG A 80 -14.32 1.46 0.93
C ARG A 80 -14.17 -0.07 0.96
N ALA A 81 -14.74 -0.76 -0.03
CA ALA A 81 -14.58 -2.22 -0.18
C ALA A 81 -13.09 -2.59 -0.24
N LEU A 82 -12.75 -3.75 0.33
CA LEU A 82 -11.38 -4.27 0.36
C LEU A 82 -11.17 -5.28 -0.76
N VAL A 83 -10.15 -5.06 -1.58
CA VAL A 83 -9.67 -6.03 -2.58
C VAL A 83 -8.63 -6.92 -1.91
N VAL A 84 -8.77 -8.23 -2.09
CA VAL A 84 -7.89 -9.28 -1.56
C VAL A 84 -7.62 -10.34 -2.63
N GLU A 85 -6.51 -11.05 -2.50
CA GLU A 85 -6.24 -12.27 -3.27
C GLU A 85 -7.25 -13.37 -2.94
N ARG A 86 -7.50 -14.29 -3.89
CA ARG A 86 -8.47 -15.38 -3.75
C ARG A 86 -7.85 -16.66 -3.20
#